data_AF-A0A126RQM2-F1
#
_entry.id   AF-A0A126RQM2-F1
#
_cell.length_a   1.000
_cell.length_b   1.000
_cell.length_c   1.000
_cell.angle_alpha   90.00
_cell.angle_beta   90.00
_cell.angle_gamma   90.00
#
_symmetry.space_group_name_H-M   'P 1'
#
loop_
_entity.id
_entity.type
_entity.pdbx_description
1 polymer ?
#
loop_
_entity_poly.entity_id
_entity_poly.type
_entity_poly.pdbx_seq_one_letter_code
_entity_poly.pdbx_strand_id
1 'polypeptide(L)'
;MTAGFGLPKVSAMPATIFLSTLAMSMIVGVRYLLASGAFALATRYRKPGLYAGLHQQIRREITWSLASALIYGVPAGVVAWGWQAHGWTRVYTDVHALPLWYLPLSVLLYLAAHDAWFYWTHRWMHRPRPFRIAHAVHHASRPPTAWAAMSFHPWEALTGAVVIPALLFLIPIHVAALGVVLTIMTVMGVSNHMGWEMFPHWMVQGPAGRWLITASHHQRHHEQYACNYGLYFRFWDRLCGTDRGLGSFEEAT
;
A
#
# COMPACT_ATOMS: atom_id res chain seq x y z
N MET A 1 26.55 17.35 -34.20
CA MET A 1 26.78 18.16 -32.99
C MET A 1 26.14 17.45 -31.81
N THR A 2 26.93 16.69 -31.07
CA THR A 2 26.52 15.96 -29.87
C THR A 2 26.39 16.94 -28.72
N ALA A 3 25.16 17.27 -28.34
CA ALA A 3 24.88 18.00 -27.11
C ALA A 3 25.29 17.11 -25.93
N GLY A 4 26.45 17.39 -25.35
CA GLY A 4 26.87 16.77 -24.10
C GLY A 4 25.92 17.21 -22.99
N PHE A 5 25.02 16.32 -22.59
CA PHE A 5 24.39 16.40 -21.28
C PHE A 5 25.50 16.23 -20.25
N GLY A 6 26.03 17.36 -19.77
CA GLY A 6 26.97 17.37 -18.67
C GLY A 6 26.31 16.71 -17.47
N LEU A 7 26.82 15.55 -17.05
CA LEU A 7 26.41 14.91 -15.81
C LEU A 7 26.47 15.96 -14.69
N PRO A 8 25.48 16.00 -13.78
CA PRO A 8 25.51 16.95 -12.67
C PRO A 8 26.84 16.82 -11.92
N LYS A 9 27.48 17.95 -11.61
CA LYS A 9 28.72 17.96 -10.81
C LYS A 9 28.50 17.13 -9.55
N VAL A 10 29.48 16.31 -9.15
CA VAL A 10 29.41 15.41 -7.97
C VAL A 10 28.97 16.16 -6.70
N SER A 11 29.31 17.45 -6.57
CA SER A 11 28.88 18.31 -5.46
C SER A 11 27.37 18.61 -5.40
N ALA A 12 26.67 18.53 -6.52
CA ALA A 12 25.21 18.70 -6.60
C ALA A 12 24.44 17.38 -6.37
N MET A 13 25.11 16.23 -6.48
CA MET A 13 24.49 14.91 -6.39
C MET A 13 23.77 14.68 -5.04
N PRO A 14 24.37 14.94 -3.86
CA PRO A 14 23.67 14.78 -2.58
C PRO A 14 22.42 15.65 -2.46
N ALA A 15 22.49 16.89 -2.95
CA ALA A 15 21.36 17.83 -2.92
C ALA A 15 20.20 17.33 -3.80
N THR A 16 20.49 16.83 -5.01
CA THR A 16 19.44 16.33 -5.92
C THR A 16 18.78 15.05 -5.42
N ILE A 17 19.53 14.14 -4.77
CA ILE A 17 18.97 12.95 -4.13
C ILE A 17 18.04 13.37 -2.98
N PHE A 18 18.50 14.30 -2.12
CA PHE A 18 17.71 14.81 -1.01
C PHE A 18 16.41 15.49 -1.47
N LEU A 19 16.47 16.30 -2.52
CA LEU A 19 15.27 16.92 -3.10
C LEU A 19 14.30 15.87 -3.66
N SER A 20 14.82 14.81 -4.30
CA SER A 20 14.00 13.71 -4.82
C SER A 20 13.33 12.90 -3.70
N THR A 21 14.05 12.59 -2.61
CA THR A 21 13.48 11.90 -1.44
C THR A 21 12.44 12.76 -0.72
N LEU A 22 12.68 14.06 -0.60
CA LEU A 22 11.69 14.99 -0.07
C LEU A 22 10.43 15.03 -0.95
N ALA A 23 10.60 15.17 -2.27
CA ALA A 23 9.49 15.20 -3.22
C ALA A 23 8.67 13.90 -3.18
N MET A 24 9.33 12.73 -3.19
CA MET A 24 8.62 11.44 -3.12
C MET A 24 7.92 11.23 -1.78
N SER A 25 8.52 11.67 -0.66
CA SER A 25 7.88 11.64 0.65
C SER A 25 6.60 12.49 0.66
N MET A 26 6.66 13.70 0.08
CA MET A 26 5.49 14.57 -0.06
C MET A 26 4.42 13.95 -0.96
N ILE A 27 4.80 13.36 -2.11
CA ILE A 27 3.85 12.69 -3.01
C ILE A 27 3.13 11.54 -2.29
N VAL A 28 3.86 10.69 -1.56
CA VAL A 28 3.26 9.58 -0.81
C VAL A 28 2.33 10.11 0.28
N GLY A 29 2.77 11.10 1.06
CA GLY A 29 1.98 11.69 2.15
C GLY A 29 0.71 12.38 1.64
N VAL A 30 0.82 13.21 0.60
CA VAL A 30 -0.33 13.90 -0.01
C VAL A 30 -1.30 12.90 -0.63
N ARG A 31 -0.80 11.90 -1.38
CA ARG A 31 -1.65 10.85 -1.96
C ARG A 31 -2.44 10.13 -0.87
N TYR A 32 -1.78 9.77 0.23
CA TYR A 32 -2.43 9.15 1.38
C TYR A 32 -3.51 10.07 1.98
N LEU A 33 -3.19 11.33 2.27
CA LEU A 33 -4.16 12.26 2.86
C LEU A 33 -5.39 12.47 1.96
N LEU A 34 -5.18 12.60 0.65
CA LEU A 34 -6.26 12.74 -0.31
C LEU A 34 -7.13 11.48 -0.39
N ALA A 35 -6.52 10.31 -0.52
CA ALA A 35 -7.25 9.05 -0.60
C ALA A 35 -8.00 8.76 0.70
N SER A 36 -7.30 8.71 1.84
CA SER A 36 -7.90 8.44 3.15
C SER A 36 -8.93 9.49 3.53
N GLY A 37 -8.70 10.76 3.20
CA GLY A 37 -9.68 11.84 3.39
C GLY A 37 -10.95 11.64 2.57
N ALA A 38 -10.82 11.27 1.29
CA ALA A 38 -11.96 10.98 0.43
C ALA A 38 -12.78 9.78 0.94
N PHE A 39 -12.10 8.69 1.33
CA PHE A 39 -12.77 7.50 1.91
C PHE A 39 -13.37 7.78 3.29
N ALA A 40 -12.75 8.63 4.11
CA ALA A 40 -13.33 9.08 5.37
C ALA A 40 -14.59 9.94 5.14
N LEU A 41 -14.59 10.82 4.13
CA LEU A 41 -15.78 11.58 3.73
C LEU A 41 -16.90 10.65 3.23
N ALA A 42 -16.56 9.67 2.38
CA ALA A 42 -17.50 8.67 1.91
C ALA A 42 -18.08 7.85 3.07
N THR A 43 -17.24 7.50 4.05
CA THR A 43 -17.68 6.81 5.26
C THR A 43 -18.64 7.67 6.08
N ARG A 44 -18.34 8.95 6.30
CA ARG A 44 -19.23 9.88 7.01
C ARG A 44 -20.60 10.00 6.33
N TYR A 45 -20.63 9.97 4.99
CA TYR A 45 -21.87 10.04 4.21
C TYR A 45 -22.67 8.72 4.25
N ARG A 46 -22.00 7.57 4.09
CA ARG A 46 -22.65 6.25 3.97
C ARG A 46 -22.96 5.59 5.32
N LYS A 47 -22.15 5.88 6.34
CA LYS A 47 -22.25 5.33 7.70
C LYS A 47 -22.11 6.47 8.73
N PRO A 48 -23.11 7.36 8.84
CA PRO A 48 -23.07 8.46 9.80
C PRO A 48 -22.82 7.96 11.22
N GLY A 49 -21.90 8.61 11.94
CA GLY A 49 -21.56 8.24 13.32
C GLY A 49 -20.50 7.14 13.48
N LEU A 50 -20.10 6.43 12.42
CA LEU A 50 -19.14 5.32 12.53
C LEU A 50 -17.79 5.73 13.14
N TYR A 51 -17.34 6.96 12.88
CA TYR A 51 -16.09 7.51 13.46
C TYR A 51 -16.31 8.46 14.64
N ALA A 52 -17.53 8.52 15.19
CA ALA A 52 -17.82 9.37 16.34
C ALA A 52 -16.97 8.94 17.55
N GLY A 53 -16.38 9.90 18.27
CA GLY A 53 -15.53 9.63 19.43
C GLY A 53 -14.12 9.12 19.09
N LEU A 54 -13.80 8.77 17.83
CA LEU A 54 -12.48 8.24 17.45
C LEU A 54 -11.42 9.31 17.16
N HIS A 55 -11.65 10.58 17.54
CA HIS A 55 -10.75 11.69 17.20
C HIS A 55 -9.30 11.46 17.62
N GLN A 56 -9.08 10.95 18.83
CA GLN A 56 -7.72 10.69 19.32
C GLN A 56 -7.06 9.51 18.59
N GLN A 57 -7.82 8.49 18.23
CA GLN A 57 -7.33 7.37 17.42
C GLN A 57 -6.97 7.83 16.01
N ILE A 58 -7.85 8.57 15.34
CA ILE A 58 -7.62 9.10 13.99
C ILE A 58 -6.38 9.98 13.95
N ARG A 59 -6.15 10.83 14.97
CA ARG A 59 -4.92 11.61 15.07
C ARG A 59 -3.68 10.72 15.12
N ARG A 60 -3.69 9.66 15.94
CA ARG A 60 -2.59 8.69 16.03
C ARG A 60 -2.37 7.96 14.70
N GLU A 61 -3.45 7.54 14.04
CA GLU A 61 -3.39 6.89 12.72
C GLU A 61 -2.77 7.79 11.67
N ILE A 62 -3.20 9.06 11.60
CA ILE A 62 -2.62 10.05 10.69
C ILE A 62 -1.13 10.26 11.00
N THR A 63 -0.75 10.39 12.28
CA THR A 63 0.66 10.58 12.66
C THR A 63 1.53 9.40 12.23
N TRP A 64 1.14 8.16 12.52
CA TRP A 64 1.90 6.97 12.08
C TRP A 64 1.92 6.81 10.56
N SER A 65 0.82 7.13 9.88
CA SER A 65 0.75 7.09 8.42
C SER A 65 1.66 8.12 7.76
N LEU A 66 1.75 9.34 8.31
CA LEU A 66 2.68 10.36 7.81
C LEU A 66 4.14 9.98 8.09
N ALA A 67 4.43 9.39 9.25
CA ALA A 67 5.76 8.84 9.54
C ALA A 67 6.14 7.71 8.55
N SER A 68 5.20 6.80 8.27
CA SER A 68 5.39 5.73 7.27
C SER A 68 5.59 6.30 5.86
N ALA A 69 4.89 7.37 5.50
CA ALA A 69 5.08 8.04 4.21
C ALA A 69 6.50 8.60 4.03
N LEU A 70 7.13 9.12 5.10
CA LEU A 70 8.54 9.52 5.08
C LEU A 70 9.46 8.31 4.83
N ILE A 71 9.20 7.19 5.51
CA ILE A 71 9.98 5.94 5.34
C ILE A 71 9.85 5.41 3.90
N TYR A 72 8.65 5.47 3.32
CA TYR A 72 8.41 5.07 1.92
C TYR A 72 9.06 6.01 0.91
N GLY A 73 9.07 7.31 1.21
CA GLY A 73 9.59 8.34 0.31
C GLY A 73 11.10 8.28 0.11
N VAL A 74 11.86 7.77 1.08
CA VAL A 74 13.32 7.65 0.98
C VAL A 74 13.77 6.69 -0.14
N PRO A 75 13.45 5.38 -0.11
CA PRO A 75 13.85 4.48 -1.19
C PRO A 75 13.18 4.87 -2.52
N ALA A 76 11.93 5.35 -2.50
CA ALA A 76 11.27 5.84 -3.70
C ALA A 76 12.01 7.02 -4.35
N GLY A 77 12.47 8.00 -3.57
CA GLY A 77 13.20 9.16 -4.09
C GLY A 77 14.59 8.84 -4.60
N VAL A 78 15.32 7.96 -3.90
CA VAL A 78 16.63 7.48 -4.37
C VAL A 78 16.48 6.76 -5.72
N VAL A 79 15.48 5.88 -5.83
CA VAL A 79 15.24 5.11 -7.06
C VAL A 79 14.69 5.99 -8.19
N ALA A 80 13.80 6.94 -7.89
CA ALA A 80 13.30 7.90 -8.87
C ALA A 80 14.41 8.81 -9.40
N TRP A 81 15.29 9.29 -8.52
CA TRP A 81 16.47 10.06 -8.90
C TRP A 81 17.39 9.23 -9.79
N GLY A 82 17.70 8.01 -9.38
CA GLY A 82 18.57 7.10 -10.13
C GLY A 82 18.01 6.70 -11.50
N TRP A 83 16.69 6.54 -11.61
CA TRP A 83 16.01 6.34 -12.88
C TRP A 83 16.19 7.54 -13.81
N GLN A 84 15.90 8.76 -13.34
CA GLN A 84 15.98 9.96 -14.17
C GLN A 84 17.40 10.39 -14.53
N ALA A 85 18.33 10.28 -13.58
CA ALA A 85 19.71 10.75 -13.76
C ALA A 85 20.61 9.70 -14.44
N HIS A 86 20.32 8.41 -14.24
CA HIS A 86 21.25 7.33 -14.59
C HIS A 86 20.60 6.10 -15.25
N GLY A 87 19.28 6.07 -15.44
CA GLY A 87 18.60 4.93 -16.06
C GLY A 87 18.70 3.62 -15.24
N TRP A 88 18.80 3.71 -13.92
CA TRP A 88 19.02 2.55 -13.04
C TRP A 88 17.95 1.45 -13.11
N THR A 89 16.71 1.84 -13.40
CA THR A 89 15.54 0.96 -13.31
C THR A 89 15.07 0.53 -14.70
N ARG A 90 14.13 -0.42 -14.73
CA ARG A 90 13.44 -0.87 -15.94
C ARG A 90 12.16 -0.07 -16.22
N VAL A 91 12.04 1.14 -15.66
CA VAL A 91 10.90 2.02 -15.92
C VAL A 91 11.06 2.67 -17.30
N TYR A 92 10.03 2.56 -18.12
CA TYR A 92 10.01 3.14 -19.46
C TYR A 92 8.81 4.09 -19.66
N THR A 93 8.95 5.04 -20.58
CA THR A 93 7.98 6.11 -20.84
C THR A 93 7.38 6.06 -22.24
N ASP A 94 8.04 5.41 -23.20
CA ASP A 94 7.46 5.15 -24.51
C ASP A 94 6.57 3.90 -24.44
N VAL A 95 5.27 4.09 -24.66
CA VAL A 95 4.29 2.99 -24.61
C VAL A 95 4.56 1.90 -25.66
N HIS A 96 5.27 2.23 -26.74
CA HIS A 96 5.64 1.29 -27.80
C HIS A 96 7.00 0.61 -27.59
N ALA A 97 7.71 0.91 -26.50
CA ALA A 97 8.98 0.25 -26.15
C ALA A 97 8.82 -1.27 -25.89
N LEU A 98 7.61 -1.70 -25.53
CA LEU A 98 7.20 -3.10 -25.41
C LEU A 98 5.82 -3.31 -26.05
N PRO A 99 5.44 -4.56 -26.38
CA PRO A 99 4.10 -4.85 -26.90
C PRO A 99 3.00 -4.38 -25.94
N LEU A 100 1.91 -3.79 -26.48
CA LEU A 100 0.84 -3.18 -25.66
C LEU A 100 0.16 -4.16 -24.69
N TRP A 101 0.11 -5.46 -25.02
CA TRP A 101 -0.42 -6.49 -24.12
C TRP A 101 0.39 -6.64 -22.83
N TYR A 102 1.66 -6.20 -22.84
CA TYR A 102 2.52 -6.23 -21.67
C TYR A 102 2.12 -5.17 -20.62
N LEU A 103 1.38 -4.11 -21.00
CA LEU A 103 0.89 -3.11 -20.04
C LEU A 103 0.03 -3.74 -18.92
N PRO A 104 -1.10 -4.42 -19.21
CA PRO A 104 -1.88 -5.06 -18.16
C PRO A 104 -1.12 -6.22 -17.48
N LEU A 105 -0.28 -6.96 -18.21
CA LEU A 105 0.52 -8.02 -17.60
C LEU A 105 1.49 -7.46 -16.55
N SER A 106 2.21 -6.38 -16.84
CA SER A 106 3.15 -5.77 -15.90
C SER A 106 2.45 -5.31 -14.61
N VAL A 107 1.23 -4.76 -14.71
CA VAL A 107 0.40 -4.44 -13.53
C VAL A 107 0.10 -5.69 -12.72
N LEU A 108 -0.36 -6.76 -13.37
CA LEU A 108 -0.67 -8.02 -12.69
C LEU A 108 0.56 -8.66 -12.03
N LEU A 109 1.73 -8.62 -12.69
CA LEU A 109 3.00 -9.11 -12.13
C LEU A 109 3.39 -8.32 -10.88
N TYR A 110 3.25 -6.99 -10.90
CA TYR A 110 3.51 -6.14 -9.74
C TYR A 110 2.54 -6.44 -8.59
N LEU A 111 1.25 -6.53 -8.87
CA LEU A 111 0.25 -6.85 -7.84
C LEU A 111 0.48 -8.24 -7.25
N ALA A 112 0.80 -9.24 -8.07
CA ALA A 112 1.07 -10.60 -7.60
C ALA A 112 2.35 -10.67 -6.74
N ALA A 113 3.43 -10.01 -7.17
CA ALA A 113 4.69 -9.96 -6.41
C ALA A 113 4.54 -9.19 -5.10
N HIS A 114 3.80 -8.07 -5.13
CA HIS A 114 3.52 -7.27 -3.95
C HIS A 114 2.63 -8.02 -2.95
N ASP A 115 1.57 -8.67 -3.42
CA ASP A 115 0.66 -9.48 -2.60
C ASP A 115 1.41 -10.66 -1.94
N ALA A 116 2.31 -11.33 -2.67
CA ALA A 116 3.16 -12.37 -2.12
C ALA A 116 4.09 -11.84 -1.02
N TRP A 117 4.79 -10.74 -1.28
CA TRP A 117 5.65 -10.09 -0.28
C TRP A 117 4.85 -9.74 0.98
N PHE A 118 3.71 -9.06 0.80
CA PHE A 118 2.85 -8.65 1.90
C PHE A 118 2.34 -9.85 2.70
N TYR A 119 1.82 -10.90 2.05
CA TYR A 119 1.31 -12.07 2.74
C TYR A 119 2.35 -12.67 3.70
N TRP A 120 3.57 -12.88 3.21
CA TRP A 120 4.62 -13.52 4.01
C TRP A 120 5.14 -12.62 5.13
N THR A 121 5.35 -11.33 4.86
CA THR A 121 5.79 -10.39 5.90
C THR A 121 4.69 -10.18 6.94
N HIS A 122 3.44 -10.03 6.52
CA HIS A 122 2.29 -9.87 7.39
C HIS A 122 2.09 -11.10 8.29
N ARG A 123 2.07 -12.31 7.70
CA ARG A 123 1.99 -13.56 8.48
C ARG A 123 3.15 -13.72 9.46
N TRP A 124 4.37 -13.34 9.08
CA TRP A 124 5.52 -13.34 9.99
C TRP A 124 5.35 -12.33 11.13
N MET A 125 4.83 -11.13 10.82
CA MET A 125 4.55 -10.08 11.79
C MET A 125 3.45 -10.47 12.80
N HIS A 126 2.64 -11.49 12.53
CA HIS A 126 1.69 -12.05 13.49
C HIS A 126 2.27 -13.09 14.45
N ARG A 127 3.57 -13.36 14.40
CA ARG A 127 4.25 -14.15 15.45
C ARG A 127 4.40 -13.30 16.74
N PRO A 128 4.42 -13.90 17.94
CA PRO A 128 4.32 -13.16 19.20
C PRO A 128 5.35 -12.04 19.43
N ARG A 129 6.60 -12.21 18.96
CA ARG A 129 7.66 -11.19 19.10
C ARG A 129 7.58 -10.14 17.99
N PRO A 130 7.57 -10.49 16.69
CA PRO A 130 7.34 -9.53 15.61
C PRO A 130 6.08 -8.68 15.80
N PHE A 131 4.98 -9.29 16.27
CA PHE A 131 3.72 -8.59 16.48
C PHE A 131 3.88 -7.41 17.45
N ARG A 132 4.48 -7.67 18.61
CA ARG A 132 4.69 -6.63 19.64
C ARG A 132 5.61 -5.50 19.18
N ILE A 133 6.55 -5.78 18.30
CA ILE A 133 7.60 -4.83 17.88
C ILE A 133 7.20 -4.05 16.62
N ALA A 134 6.43 -4.65 15.72
CA ALA A 134 6.14 -4.08 14.41
C ALA A 134 4.64 -3.82 14.18
N HIS A 135 3.77 -4.76 14.55
CA HIS A 135 2.40 -4.77 14.02
C HIS A 135 1.30 -4.42 15.04
N ALA A 136 1.66 -4.35 16.33
CA ALA A 136 0.72 -3.96 17.38
C ALA A 136 0.19 -2.53 17.20
N VAL A 137 0.96 -1.62 16.62
CA VAL A 137 0.52 -0.25 16.31
C VAL A 137 -0.64 -0.24 15.32
N HIS A 138 -0.55 -1.08 14.29
CA HIS A 138 -1.60 -1.23 13.28
C HIS A 138 -2.88 -1.80 13.90
N HIS A 139 -2.77 -2.86 14.70
CA HIS A 139 -3.90 -3.49 15.37
C HIS A 139 -4.45 -2.71 16.58
N ALA A 140 -3.82 -1.61 16.96
CA ALA A 140 -4.34 -0.69 17.97
C ALA A 140 -5.48 0.19 17.46
N SER A 141 -5.75 0.18 16.15
CA SER A 141 -6.90 0.83 15.52
C SER A 141 -8.14 -0.06 15.64
N ARG A 142 -9.00 0.22 16.61
CA ARG A 142 -10.17 -0.62 16.95
C ARG A 142 -11.41 0.25 17.20
N PRO A 143 -12.39 0.23 16.28
CA PRO A 143 -12.31 -0.34 14.94
C PRO A 143 -11.30 0.41 14.06
N PRO A 144 -10.75 -0.22 13.00
CA PRO A 144 -9.94 0.49 12.04
C PRO A 144 -10.75 1.58 11.33
N THR A 145 -10.06 2.66 10.96
CA THR A 145 -10.64 3.73 10.13
C THR A 145 -9.90 3.81 8.80
N ALA A 146 -10.46 4.58 7.84
CA ALA A 146 -9.80 4.87 6.57
C ALA A 146 -8.39 5.48 6.71
N TRP A 147 -8.04 6.00 7.90
CA TRP A 147 -6.71 6.53 8.21
C TRP A 147 -5.71 5.46 8.70
N ALA A 148 -6.17 4.25 9.05
CA ALA A 148 -5.34 3.18 9.58
C ALA A 148 -4.47 2.47 8.52
N ALA A 149 -4.73 2.72 7.23
CA ALA A 149 -4.13 2.00 6.10
C ALA A 149 -2.59 2.02 6.05
N MET A 150 -1.96 3.05 6.62
CA MET A 150 -0.51 3.14 6.77
C MET A 150 -0.09 3.43 8.22
N SER A 151 -0.98 3.21 9.20
CA SER A 151 -0.71 3.46 10.61
C SER A 151 0.17 2.35 11.18
N PHE A 152 1.44 2.35 10.75
CA PHE A 152 2.41 1.30 11.02
C PHE A 152 3.52 1.78 11.96
N HIS A 153 4.08 0.84 12.71
CA HIS A 153 5.37 1.06 13.34
C HIS A 153 6.47 1.13 12.25
N PRO A 154 7.58 1.88 12.46
CA PRO A 154 8.65 1.97 11.47
C PRO A 154 9.20 0.63 10.97
N TRP A 155 9.25 -0.39 11.84
CA TRP A 155 9.67 -1.75 11.44
C TRP A 155 8.73 -2.39 10.43
N GLU A 156 7.42 -2.20 10.57
CA GLU A 156 6.44 -2.68 9.60
C GLU A 156 6.55 -1.86 8.30
N ALA A 157 6.62 -0.53 8.41
CA ALA A 157 6.79 0.36 7.25
C ALA A 157 8.05 0.00 6.44
N LEU A 158 9.18 -0.31 7.07
CA LEU A 158 10.39 -0.71 6.34
C LEU A 158 10.17 -1.93 5.43
N THR A 159 9.32 -2.88 5.82
CA THR A 159 8.99 -4.02 4.95
C THR A 159 8.25 -3.60 3.68
N GLY A 160 7.31 -2.64 3.79
CA GLY A 160 6.56 -2.12 2.64
C GLY A 160 7.38 -1.14 1.80
N ALA A 161 8.34 -0.42 2.39
CA ALA A 161 9.13 0.61 1.73
C ALA A 161 10.02 0.06 0.60
N VAL A 162 10.42 -1.21 0.69
CA VAL A 162 11.44 -1.79 -0.21
C VAL A 162 10.88 -2.49 -1.43
N VAL A 163 9.65 -3.02 -1.36
CA VAL A 163 9.14 -3.97 -2.36
C VAL A 163 8.92 -3.32 -3.73
N ILE A 164 8.19 -2.21 -3.81
CA ILE A 164 7.97 -1.53 -5.10
C ILE A 164 9.28 -1.00 -5.68
N PRO A 165 10.15 -0.29 -4.93
CA PRO A 165 11.47 0.10 -5.41
C PRO A 165 12.30 -1.07 -5.95
N ALA A 166 12.33 -2.21 -5.27
CA ALA A 166 13.04 -3.40 -5.74
C ALA A 166 12.47 -3.93 -7.07
N LEU A 167 11.14 -4.00 -7.19
CA LEU A 167 10.48 -4.46 -8.43
C LEU A 167 10.84 -3.59 -9.64
N LEU A 168 11.05 -2.28 -9.46
CA LEU A 168 11.47 -1.37 -10.55
C LEU A 168 12.80 -1.78 -11.19
N PHE A 169 13.67 -2.51 -10.50
CA PHE A 169 14.91 -3.04 -11.08
C PHE A 169 14.72 -4.39 -11.79
N LEU A 170 13.64 -5.11 -11.46
CA LEU A 170 13.43 -6.50 -11.86
C LEU A 170 12.43 -6.63 -13.01
N ILE A 171 11.35 -5.86 -12.99
CA ILE A 171 10.23 -6.00 -13.91
C ILE A 171 10.09 -4.70 -14.72
N PRO A 172 10.23 -4.75 -16.06
CA PRO A 172 9.92 -3.59 -16.88
C PRO A 172 8.49 -3.13 -16.65
N ILE A 173 8.29 -1.82 -16.47
CA ILE A 173 6.96 -1.23 -16.28
C ILE A 173 6.87 0.15 -16.89
N HIS A 174 5.78 0.42 -17.59
CA HIS A 174 5.48 1.75 -18.10
C HIS A 174 5.12 2.68 -16.94
N VAL A 175 5.58 3.94 -16.98
CA VAL A 175 5.31 4.91 -15.90
C VAL A 175 3.81 5.06 -15.56
N ALA A 176 2.92 5.01 -16.57
CA ALA A 176 1.48 5.05 -16.33
C ALA A 176 0.94 3.74 -15.71
N ALA A 177 1.49 2.58 -16.09
CA ALA A 177 1.11 1.30 -15.50
C ALA A 177 1.56 1.21 -14.02
N LEU A 178 2.72 1.78 -13.69
CA LEU A 178 3.15 1.96 -12.30
C LEU A 178 2.17 2.86 -11.52
N GLY A 179 1.67 3.93 -12.15
CA GLY A 179 0.61 4.77 -11.58
C GLY A 179 -0.67 3.98 -11.26
N VAL A 180 -1.07 3.04 -12.13
CA VAL A 180 -2.20 2.13 -11.90
C VAL A 180 -1.93 1.21 -10.72
N VAL A 181 -0.74 0.60 -10.64
CA VAL A 181 -0.32 -0.24 -9.50
C VAL A 181 -0.46 0.57 -8.20
N LEU A 182 0.19 1.73 -8.09
CA LEU A 182 0.15 2.56 -6.89
C LEU A 182 -1.27 3.02 -6.51
N THR A 183 -2.14 3.24 -7.50
CA THR A 183 -3.55 3.56 -7.28
C THR A 183 -4.29 2.39 -6.67
N ILE A 184 -4.17 1.18 -7.25
CA ILE A 184 -4.80 -0.05 -6.72
C ILE A 184 -4.30 -0.32 -5.30
N MET A 185 -2.98 -0.21 -5.07
CA MET A 185 -2.38 -0.38 -3.75
C MET A 185 -3.02 0.55 -2.72
N THR A 186 -3.17 1.83 -3.07
CA THR A 186 -3.73 2.86 -2.17
C THR A 186 -5.22 2.61 -1.91
N VAL A 187 -6.01 2.38 -2.97
CA VAL A 187 -7.45 2.15 -2.86
C VAL A 187 -7.75 0.93 -2.00
N MET A 188 -7.13 -0.21 -2.31
CA MET A 188 -7.35 -1.45 -1.55
C MET A 188 -6.87 -1.34 -0.10
N GLY A 189 -5.70 -0.72 0.11
CA GLY A 189 -5.17 -0.49 1.45
C GLY A 189 -6.11 0.34 2.32
N VAL A 190 -6.68 1.42 1.77
CA VAL A 190 -7.64 2.26 2.50
C VAL A 190 -8.99 1.57 2.66
N SER A 191 -9.53 0.98 1.60
CA SER A 191 -10.85 0.36 1.62
C SER A 191 -10.95 -0.78 2.62
N ASN A 192 -9.87 -1.54 2.80
CA ASN A 192 -9.83 -2.66 3.74
C ASN A 192 -9.99 -2.25 5.21
N HIS A 193 -9.79 -0.96 5.54
CA HIS A 193 -9.77 -0.45 6.91
C HIS A 193 -10.92 0.53 7.21
N MET A 194 -11.91 0.67 6.33
CA MET A 194 -12.97 1.69 6.50
C MET A 194 -13.97 1.39 7.62
N GLY A 195 -13.94 0.18 8.20
CA GLY A 195 -14.93 -0.26 9.19
C GLY A 195 -16.31 -0.59 8.58
N TRP A 196 -16.42 -0.68 7.26
CA TRP A 196 -17.61 -1.17 6.56
C TRP A 196 -17.26 -1.65 5.15
N GLU A 197 -18.12 -2.49 4.56
CA GLU A 197 -17.94 -3.01 3.20
C GLU A 197 -18.51 -2.07 2.13
N MET A 198 -17.63 -1.46 1.34
CA MET A 198 -18.03 -0.58 0.23
C MET A 198 -18.42 -1.33 -1.03
N PHE A 199 -17.95 -2.57 -1.18
CA PHE A 199 -18.19 -3.37 -2.36
C PHE A 199 -19.62 -3.92 -2.37
N PRO A 200 -20.28 -3.97 -3.54
CA PRO A 200 -21.63 -4.50 -3.63
C PRO A 200 -21.66 -5.99 -3.29
N HIS A 201 -22.77 -6.45 -2.72
CA HIS A 201 -22.95 -7.82 -2.25
C HIS A 201 -22.59 -8.89 -3.29
N TRP A 202 -22.96 -8.68 -4.57
CA TRP A 202 -22.65 -9.62 -5.65
C TRP A 202 -21.15 -9.76 -5.90
N MET A 203 -20.33 -8.75 -5.60
CA MET A 203 -18.88 -8.84 -5.73
C MET A 203 -18.27 -9.56 -4.53
N VAL A 204 -18.73 -9.22 -3.32
CA VAL A 204 -18.23 -9.79 -2.05
C VAL A 204 -18.58 -11.26 -1.89
N GLN A 205 -19.82 -11.64 -2.19
CA GLN A 205 -20.32 -13.02 -2.06
C GLN A 205 -20.22 -13.83 -3.37
N GLY A 206 -19.97 -13.15 -4.49
CA GLY A 206 -19.87 -13.80 -5.80
C GLY A 206 -18.50 -14.44 -6.08
N PRO A 207 -18.27 -14.87 -7.33
CA PRO A 207 -17.02 -15.49 -7.75
C PRO A 207 -15.78 -14.64 -7.50
N ALA A 208 -15.88 -13.32 -7.68
CA ALA A 208 -14.78 -12.40 -7.46
C ALA A 208 -14.35 -12.36 -5.98
N GLY A 209 -15.30 -12.22 -5.05
CA GLY A 209 -15.02 -12.18 -3.61
C GLY A 209 -14.45 -13.47 -3.02
N ARG A 210 -14.54 -14.61 -3.74
CA ARG A 210 -13.79 -15.83 -3.39
C ARG A 210 -12.28 -15.69 -3.55
N TRP A 211 -11.84 -14.72 -4.36
CA TRP A 211 -10.43 -14.51 -4.70
C TRP A 211 -9.91 -13.12 -4.36
N LEU A 212 -10.79 -12.13 -4.21
CA LEU A 212 -10.43 -10.76 -3.83
C LEU A 212 -10.55 -10.58 -2.31
N ILE A 213 -9.62 -9.81 -1.76
CA ILE A 213 -9.70 -9.35 -0.38
C ILE A 213 -10.58 -8.11 -0.34
N THR A 214 -11.53 -8.13 0.58
CA THR A 214 -12.47 -7.04 0.82
C THR A 214 -12.32 -6.54 2.25
N ALA A 215 -12.97 -5.42 2.57
CA ALA A 215 -13.01 -4.90 3.95
C ALA A 215 -13.53 -5.97 4.92
N SER A 216 -14.55 -6.73 4.53
CA SER A 216 -15.10 -7.81 5.37
C SER A 216 -14.08 -8.94 5.57
N HIS A 217 -13.33 -9.34 4.54
CA HIS A 217 -12.28 -10.36 4.69
C HIS A 217 -11.16 -9.90 5.63
N HIS A 218 -10.74 -8.64 5.50
CA HIS A 218 -9.72 -8.04 6.37
C HIS A 218 -10.24 -7.76 7.79
N GLN A 219 -11.54 -7.53 7.96
CA GLN A 219 -12.13 -7.38 9.29
C GLN A 219 -11.98 -8.67 10.12
N ARG A 220 -12.20 -9.84 9.51
CA ARG A 220 -11.95 -11.15 10.16
C ARG A 220 -10.51 -11.28 10.67
N HIS A 221 -9.56 -10.70 9.93
CA HIS A 221 -8.16 -10.65 10.34
C HIS A 221 -7.99 -9.82 11.63
N HIS A 222 -8.58 -8.63 11.71
CA HIS A 222 -8.54 -7.78 12.90
C HIS A 222 -9.33 -8.35 14.11
N GLU A 223 -10.26 -9.27 13.88
CA GLU A 223 -10.95 -10.01 14.94
C GLU A 223 -10.08 -11.14 15.52
N GLN A 224 -9.46 -11.95 14.64
CA GLN A 224 -8.86 -13.23 15.05
C GLN A 224 -7.33 -13.26 15.06
N TYR A 225 -6.65 -12.34 14.36
CA TYR A 225 -5.18 -12.18 14.30
C TYR A 225 -4.41 -13.37 13.67
N ALA A 226 -4.98 -14.56 13.67
CA ALA A 226 -4.36 -15.81 13.24
C ALA A 226 -4.82 -16.29 11.84
N CYS A 227 -5.34 -15.40 10.99
CA CYS A 227 -5.89 -15.73 9.68
C CYS A 227 -5.84 -14.55 8.69
N ASN A 228 -6.22 -14.77 7.43
CA ASN A 228 -6.51 -13.74 6.43
C ASN A 228 -5.39 -12.68 6.27
N TYR A 229 -4.19 -13.12 5.88
CA TYR A 229 -2.99 -12.27 5.83
C TYR A 229 -2.75 -11.55 4.49
N GLY A 230 -3.49 -11.88 3.42
CA GLY A 230 -3.25 -11.29 2.10
C GLY A 230 -3.59 -9.79 2.01
N LEU A 231 -3.30 -9.19 0.85
CA LEU A 231 -3.55 -7.76 0.61
C LEU A 231 -4.62 -7.50 -0.46
N TYR A 232 -4.45 -8.09 -1.65
CA TYR A 232 -5.37 -7.97 -2.79
C TYR A 232 -6.11 -9.26 -3.05
N PHE A 233 -5.38 -10.38 -2.93
CA PHE A 233 -5.87 -11.69 -3.32
C PHE A 233 -5.90 -12.65 -2.14
N ARG A 234 -6.97 -13.45 -2.07
CA ARG A 234 -7.09 -14.55 -1.10
C ARG A 234 -6.22 -15.76 -1.47
N PHE A 235 -5.47 -15.68 -2.57
CA PHE A 235 -4.71 -16.79 -3.13
C PHE A 235 -3.80 -17.46 -2.09
N TRP A 236 -2.94 -16.68 -1.43
CA TRP A 236 -2.01 -17.21 -0.43
C TRP A 236 -2.71 -17.72 0.82
N ASP A 237 -3.76 -17.04 1.26
CA ASP A 237 -4.58 -17.48 2.39
C ASP A 237 -5.21 -18.86 2.13
N ARG A 238 -5.71 -19.08 0.91
CA ARG A 238 -6.28 -20.37 0.51
C ARG A 238 -5.20 -21.44 0.38
N LEU A 239 -4.10 -21.12 -0.30
CA LEU A 239 -2.98 -22.04 -0.50
C LEU A 239 -2.38 -22.51 0.83
N CYS A 240 -2.28 -21.61 1.80
CA CYS A 240 -1.67 -21.89 3.10
C CYS A 240 -2.68 -22.31 4.18
N GLY A 241 -3.97 -22.41 3.86
CA GLY A 241 -5.02 -22.75 4.83
C GLY A 241 -5.26 -21.71 5.92
N THR A 242 -4.97 -20.43 5.65
CA THR A 242 -5.22 -19.30 6.56
C THR A 242 -6.46 -18.48 6.21
N ASP A 243 -7.19 -18.84 5.15
CA ASP A 243 -8.48 -18.22 4.81
C ASP A 243 -9.60 -18.66 5.77
N ARG A 244 -10.13 -17.73 6.55
CA ARG A 244 -11.25 -17.92 7.50
C ARG A 244 -12.52 -17.18 7.07
N GLY A 245 -12.60 -16.73 5.82
CA GLY A 245 -13.79 -16.07 5.29
C GLY A 245 -13.93 -14.61 5.72
N LEU A 246 -15.18 -14.14 5.83
CA LEU A 246 -15.54 -12.73 6.04
C LEU A 246 -15.90 -12.47 7.50
N GLY A 247 -15.48 -11.33 8.05
CA GLY A 247 -15.79 -10.84 9.39
C GLY A 247 -17.07 -10.00 9.44
N SER A 248 -17.46 -9.56 10.63
CA SER A 248 -18.61 -8.69 10.86
C SER A 248 -18.19 -7.31 11.35
N PHE A 249 -18.97 -6.30 11.00
CA PHE A 249 -18.78 -4.94 11.51
C PHE A 249 -19.74 -4.60 12.67
N GLU A 250 -20.60 -5.54 13.08
CA GLU A 250 -21.65 -5.31 14.09
C GLU A 250 -21.10 -5.21 15.53
N GLU A 251 -19.89 -5.71 15.79
CA GLU A 251 -19.25 -5.66 17.12
C GLU A 251 -18.36 -4.41 17.32
N ALA A 252 -18.28 -3.52 16.33
CA ALA A 252 -17.36 -2.38 16.31
C ALA A 252 -17.95 -1.06 16.86
N THR A 253 -19.20 -1.06 17.33
CA THR A 253 -19.92 0.12 17.85
C THR A 253 -20.04 0.12 19.35
#